data_AF-A0A919VQ42-F1
#
_entry.id   AF-A0A919VQ42-F1
#
_cell.length_a   1.000
_cell.length_b   1.000
_cell.length_c   1.000
_cell.angle_alpha   90.00
_cell.angle_beta   90.00
_cell.angle_gamma   90.00
#
_symmetry.space_group_name_H-M   'P 1'
#
loop_
_entity.id
_entity.type
_entity.pdbx_description
1 polymer ?
#
loop_
_entity_poly.entity_id
_entity_poly.type
_entity_poly.pdbx_seq_one_letter_code
_entity_poly.pdbx_strand_id
1 'polypeptide(L)'
;MKLSLNKRQVIIAGVVLAVVLVGLAVGRSAGEEQGGGVLDAPAERACTDFADGYPEARTAAARLALADKVSKSAAGSDNEAIADRVLAVGRSANESTTAWKADATALTKACRDAGWS
;
A
#
# COMPACT_ATOMS: atom_id res chain seq x y z
N MET A 1 24.91 -22.35 -22.35
CA MET A 1 25.09 -22.73 -20.93
C MET A 1 24.09 -23.83 -20.60
N LYS A 2 24.55 -25.00 -20.18
CA LYS A 2 23.68 -26.15 -19.84
C LYS A 2 23.31 -26.00 -18.36
N LEU A 3 22.11 -25.48 -18.09
CA LEU A 3 21.59 -25.32 -16.72
C LEU A 3 21.29 -26.71 -16.16
N SER A 4 22.16 -27.24 -15.29
CA SER A 4 21.87 -28.40 -14.47
C SER A 4 20.93 -27.97 -13.34
N LEU A 5 19.64 -27.89 -13.63
CA LEU A 5 18.61 -27.52 -12.66
C LEU A 5 18.31 -28.71 -11.75
N ASN A 6 18.65 -28.58 -10.47
CA ASN A 6 18.28 -29.55 -9.43
C ASN A 6 16.75 -29.55 -9.26
N LYS A 7 16.15 -30.73 -9.06
CA LYS A 7 14.68 -30.91 -8.87
C LYS A 7 14.09 -29.92 -7.85
N ARG A 8 14.82 -29.59 -6.78
CA ARG A 8 14.41 -28.61 -5.77
C ARG A 8 14.31 -27.18 -6.30
N GLN A 9 15.21 -26.76 -7.20
CA GLN A 9 15.16 -25.43 -7.81
C GLN A 9 14.04 -25.30 -8.84
N VAL A 10 13.69 -26.38 -9.54
CA VAL A 10 12.52 -26.41 -10.44
C VAL A 10 11.23 -26.26 -9.63
N ILE A 11 11.14 -26.91 -8.46
CA ILE A 11 9.98 -26.79 -7.57
C ILE A 11 9.87 -25.36 -7.02
N ILE A 12 10.95 -24.78 -6.51
CA ILE A 12 10.94 -23.41 -5.96
C ILE A 12 10.59 -22.40 -7.05
N ALA A 13 11.19 -22.50 -8.23
CA ALA A 13 10.88 -21.62 -9.36
C ALA A 13 9.41 -21.74 -9.80
N GLY A 14 8.86 -22.96 -9.82
CA GLY A 14 7.46 -23.20 -10.14
C GLY A 14 6.49 -22.61 -9.10
N VAL A 15 6.79 -22.74 -7.81
CA VAL A 15 5.96 -22.19 -6.73
C VAL A 15 5.97 -20.66 -6.75
N VAL A 16 7.14 -20.04 -6.93
CA VAL A 16 7.24 -18.57 -7.02
C VAL A 16 6.45 -18.06 -8.24
N LEU A 17 6.57 -18.71 -9.40
CA LEU A 17 5.83 -18.31 -10.59
C LEU A 17 4.31 -18.46 -10.39
N ALA A 18 3.86 -19.54 -9.75
CA ALA A 18 2.44 -19.78 -9.47
C ALA A 18 1.87 -18.75 -8.47
N VAL A 19 2.62 -18.38 -7.43
CA VAL A 19 2.21 -17.34 -6.47
C VAL A 19 2.10 -15.97 -7.15
N VAL A 20 3.04 -15.62 -8.05
CA VAL A 20 2.97 -14.37 -8.81
C VAL A 20 1.77 -14.35 -9.75
N LEU A 21 1.42 -15.48 -10.39
CA LEU A 21 0.27 -15.55 -11.30
C LEU A 21 -1.08 -15.48 -10.56
N VAL A 22 -1.20 -16.08 -9.37
CA VAL A 22 -2.42 -15.94 -8.55
C VAL A 22 -2.53 -14.51 -7.99
N GLY A 23 -1.42 -13.87 -7.59
CA GLY A 23 -1.40 -12.46 -7.20
C GLY A 23 -1.81 -11.52 -8.34
N LEU A 24 -1.40 -11.81 -9.58
CA LEU A 24 -1.78 -11.03 -10.77
C LEU A 24 -3.25 -11.24 -11.19
N ALA A 25 -3.83 -12.42 -10.93
CA ALA A 25 -5.25 -12.68 -11.22
C ALA A 25 -6.19 -11.95 -10.25
N VAL A 26 -5.81 -11.82 -8.97
CA VAL A 26 -6.55 -11.00 -7.99
C VAL A 26 -6.38 -9.50 -8.28
N GLY A 27 -5.24 -9.08 -8.86
CA GLY A 27 -5.00 -7.70 -9.27
C GLY A 27 -5.67 -7.25 -10.58
N ARG A 28 -6.19 -8.18 -11.41
CA ARG A 28 -6.78 -7.86 -12.72
C ARG A 28 -8.30 -7.63 -12.70
N SER A 29 -8.99 -7.93 -11.59
CA SER A 29 -10.45 -7.76 -11.50
C SER A 29 -10.91 -6.41 -10.93
N ALA A 30 -10.01 -5.44 -10.67
CA ALA A 30 -10.41 -4.09 -10.29
C ALA A 30 -10.51 -3.19 -11.53
N GLY A 31 -11.40 -3.58 -12.44
CA GLY A 31 -11.82 -2.79 -13.59
C GLY A 31 -13.16 -2.08 -13.36
N GLU A 32 -13.56 -1.92 -12.10
CA GLU A 32 -14.60 -0.98 -11.71
C GLU A 32 -13.90 0.30 -11.28
N GLU A 33 -14.24 1.39 -11.96
CA GLU A 33 -14.09 2.76 -11.47
C GLU A 33 -14.83 2.88 -10.12
N GLN A 34 -14.26 2.37 -9.05
CA GLN A 34 -14.53 2.85 -7.70
C GLN A 34 -13.95 4.26 -7.69
N GLY A 35 -14.76 5.23 -8.14
CA GLY A 35 -14.48 6.65 -7.92
C GLY A 35 -14.03 6.79 -6.48
N GLY A 36 -12.83 7.34 -6.28
CA GLY A 36 -12.00 7.15 -5.08
C GLY A 36 -12.54 7.79 -3.80
N GLY A 37 -13.83 7.64 -3.52
CA GLY A 37 -14.61 8.42 -2.57
C GLY A 37 -14.59 9.91 -2.92
N VAL A 38 -15.51 10.68 -2.35
CA VAL A 38 -15.29 12.12 -2.25
C VAL A 38 -14.19 12.33 -1.22
N LEU A 39 -13.26 13.25 -1.47
CA LEU A 39 -12.28 13.65 -0.47
C LEU A 39 -13.00 14.44 0.63
N ASP A 40 -13.32 13.75 1.73
CA ASP A 40 -13.85 14.39 2.94
C ASP A 40 -12.72 14.99 3.80
N ALA A 41 -13.09 15.82 4.78
CA ALA A 41 -12.13 16.52 5.62
C ALA A 41 -11.21 15.60 6.46
N PRO A 42 -11.68 14.46 7.00
CA PRO A 42 -10.79 13.43 7.56
C PRO A 42 -9.79 12.86 6.55
N ALA A 43 -10.24 12.47 5.36
CA ALA A 43 -9.41 11.92 4.30
C ALA A 43 -8.34 12.92 3.83
N GLU A 44 -8.73 14.18 3.63
CA GLU A 44 -7.80 15.26 3.28
C GLU A 44 -6.72 15.44 4.33
N ARG A 45 -7.11 15.46 5.62
CA ARG A 45 -6.15 15.52 6.74
C ARG A 45 -5.22 14.33 6.75
N ALA A 46 -5.72 13.12 6.51
CA ALA A 46 -4.89 11.92 6.44
C ALA A 46 -3.86 12.00 5.30
N CYS A 47 -4.28 12.45 4.12
CA CYS A 47 -3.40 12.63 2.96
C CYS A 47 -2.30 13.68 3.25
N THR A 48 -2.67 14.83 3.82
CA THR A 48 -1.72 15.88 4.22
C THR A 48 -0.76 15.40 5.30
N ASP A 49 -1.27 14.79 6.38
CA ASP A 49 -0.43 14.27 7.45
C ASP A 49 0.53 13.19 6.99
N PHE A 50 0.10 12.34 6.05
CA PHE A 50 0.95 11.34 5.44
C PHE A 50 2.06 11.99 4.61
N ALA A 51 1.72 12.94 3.75
CA ALA A 51 2.67 13.63 2.89
C ALA A 51 3.73 14.40 3.69
N ASP A 52 3.32 15.07 4.76
CA ASP A 52 4.21 15.84 5.64
C ASP A 52 5.16 14.91 6.41
N GLY A 53 4.67 13.78 6.93
CA GLY A 53 5.48 12.88 7.75
C GLY A 53 6.30 11.86 6.97
N TYR A 54 5.95 11.56 5.72
CA TYR A 54 6.62 10.54 4.91
C TYR A 54 8.13 10.77 4.70
N PRO A 55 8.62 12.00 4.43
CA PRO A 55 10.06 12.27 4.28
C PRO A 55 10.91 11.94 5.53
N GLU A 56 10.29 12.01 6.71
CA GLU A 56 10.90 11.79 8.01
C GLU A 56 10.76 10.33 8.50
N ALA A 57 9.81 9.57 7.94
CA ALA A 57 9.53 8.17 8.28
C ALA A 57 10.56 7.16 7.72
N ARG A 58 11.84 7.38 8.03
CA ARG A 58 12.97 6.57 7.51
C ARG A 58 13.21 5.27 8.26
N THR A 59 12.78 5.20 9.53
CA THR A 59 12.95 4.05 10.41
C THR A 59 11.61 3.35 10.66
N ALA A 60 11.61 2.06 11.01
CA ALA A 60 10.37 1.33 11.32
C ALA A 60 9.53 2.02 12.41
N ALA A 61 10.19 2.55 13.46
CA ALA A 61 9.52 3.32 14.51
C ALA A 61 8.84 4.59 13.98
N ALA A 62 9.53 5.35 13.11
CA ALA A 62 8.96 6.56 12.52
C ALA A 62 7.81 6.24 11.54
N ARG A 63 7.89 5.12 10.82
CA ARG A 63 6.81 4.62 9.95
C ARG A 63 5.57 4.25 10.74
N LEU A 64 5.74 3.56 11.87
CA LEU A 64 4.64 3.21 12.78
C LEU A 64 4.00 4.48 13.37
N ALA A 65 4.82 5.43 13.84
CA ALA A 65 4.31 6.70 14.37
C ALA A 65 3.53 7.49 13.31
N LEU A 66 4.03 7.53 12.07
CA LEU A 66 3.32 8.13 10.95
C LEU A 66 2.00 7.42 10.66
N ALA A 67 2.03 6.09 10.57
CA ALA A 67 0.83 5.30 10.30
C ALA A 67 -0.25 5.49 11.38
N ASP A 68 0.15 5.53 12.66
CA ASP A 68 -0.76 5.81 13.77
C ASP A 68 -1.38 7.22 13.66
N LYS A 69 -0.58 8.23 13.31
CA LYS A 69 -1.06 9.60 13.09
C LYS A 69 -2.08 9.63 11.97
N VAL A 70 -1.72 9.08 10.81
CA VAL A 70 -2.58 9.11 9.61
C VAL A 70 -3.86 8.30 9.82
N SER A 71 -3.79 7.18 10.54
CA SER A 71 -4.97 6.39 10.92
C SER A 71 -5.93 7.18 11.81
N LYS A 72 -5.41 8.00 12.73
CA LYS A 72 -6.24 8.91 13.55
C LYS A 72 -6.85 10.01 12.71
N SER A 73 -6.12 10.54 11.73
CA SER A 73 -6.62 11.60 10.85
C SER A 73 -7.72 11.10 9.90
N ALA A 74 -7.60 9.86 9.42
CA ALA A 74 -8.62 9.18 8.61
C ALA A 74 -9.81 8.65 9.43
N ALA A 75 -9.78 8.77 10.76
CA ALA A 75 -10.85 8.24 11.60
C ALA A 75 -12.17 8.99 11.33
N GLY A 76 -13.21 8.23 10.95
CA GLY A 76 -14.50 8.80 10.58
C GLY A 76 -14.57 9.37 9.17
N SER A 77 -13.59 9.06 8.32
CA SER A 77 -13.65 9.26 6.86
C SER A 77 -14.74 8.37 6.26
N ASP A 78 -15.54 8.92 5.36
CA ASP A 78 -16.46 8.16 4.48
C ASP A 78 -15.72 7.67 3.22
N ASN A 79 -14.50 8.17 2.99
CA ASN A 79 -13.61 7.67 1.94
C ASN A 79 -12.95 6.32 2.29
N GLU A 80 -13.66 5.22 2.02
CA GLU A 80 -13.19 3.85 2.29
C GLU A 80 -11.88 3.52 1.56
N ALA A 81 -11.70 4.03 0.33
CA ALA A 81 -10.50 3.78 -0.46
C ALA A 81 -9.24 4.35 0.22
N ILE A 82 -9.31 5.56 0.77
CA ILE A 82 -8.19 6.15 1.53
C ILE A 82 -8.04 5.42 2.88
N ALA A 83 -9.13 5.15 3.60
CA ALA A 83 -9.08 4.44 4.88
C ALA A 83 -8.37 3.08 4.79
N ASP A 84 -8.70 2.28 3.77
CA ASP A 84 -8.06 0.97 3.52
C ASP A 84 -6.56 1.11 3.22
N ARG A 85 -6.17 2.13 2.47
CA ARG A 85 -4.76 2.39 2.14
C ARG A 85 -3.96 2.86 3.34
N VAL A 86 -4.57 3.66 4.21
CA VAL A 86 -3.95 4.06 5.49
C VAL A 86 -3.69 2.84 6.37
N LEU A 87 -4.64 1.91 6.46
CA LEU A 87 -4.45 0.65 7.19
C LEU A 87 -3.34 -0.22 6.57
N ALA A 88 -3.27 -0.28 5.23
CA ALA A 88 -2.22 -1.03 4.54
C ALA A 88 -0.81 -0.48 4.86
N VAL A 89 -0.64 0.85 4.82
CA VAL A 89 0.61 1.52 5.23
C VAL A 89 0.98 1.19 6.68
N GLY A 90 0.00 1.14 7.58
CA GLY A 90 0.25 0.75 8.97
C GLY A 90 0.70 -0.70 9.13
N ARG A 91 0.09 -1.63 8.38
CA ARG A 91 0.49 -3.05 8.39
C ARG A 91 1.91 -3.24 7.88
N SER A 92 2.29 -2.56 6.81
CA SER A 92 3.64 -2.68 6.23
C SER A 92 4.71 -1.82 6.91
N ALA A 93 4.35 -0.98 7.88
CA ALA A 93 5.28 -0.08 8.58
C ALA A 93 6.48 -0.81 9.23
N ASN A 94 6.27 -2.03 9.71
CA ASN A 94 7.29 -2.88 10.32
C ASN A 94 7.78 -4.02 9.40
N GLU A 95 7.32 -4.07 8.15
CA GLU A 95 7.81 -5.02 7.16
C GLU A 95 9.08 -4.51 6.45
N SER A 96 9.33 -4.96 5.23
CA SER A 96 10.43 -4.47 4.40
C SER A 96 10.18 -3.02 3.96
N THR A 97 11.26 -2.25 3.82
CA THR A 97 11.21 -0.90 3.24
C THR A 97 10.54 -0.87 1.86
N THR A 98 10.70 -1.93 1.07
CA THR A 98 10.06 -2.04 -0.26
C THR A 98 8.54 -2.15 -0.15
N ALA A 99 8.04 -3.00 0.75
CA ALA A 99 6.60 -3.16 0.99
C ALA A 99 5.98 -1.84 1.48
N TRP A 100 6.59 -1.22 2.48
CA TRP A 100 6.11 0.06 3.01
C TRP A 100 6.05 1.17 1.94
N LYS A 101 7.07 1.27 1.07
CA LYS A 101 7.08 2.23 -0.04
C LYS A 101 6.02 1.95 -1.10
N ALA A 102 5.71 0.67 -1.35
CA ALA A 102 4.65 0.30 -2.28
C ALA A 102 3.28 0.75 -1.76
N ASP A 103 2.98 0.47 -0.49
CA ASP A 103 1.72 0.90 0.14
C ASP A 103 1.64 2.43 0.28
N ALA A 104 2.74 3.10 0.60
CA ALA A 104 2.86 4.55 0.60
C ALA A 104 2.51 5.17 -0.77
N THR A 105 3.00 4.55 -1.84
CA THR A 105 2.71 4.96 -3.21
C THR A 105 1.24 4.75 -3.54
N ALA A 106 0.66 3.62 -3.12
CA ALA A 106 -0.76 3.33 -3.31
C ALA A 106 -1.67 4.30 -2.55
N LEU A 107 -1.33 4.67 -1.31
CA LEU A 107 -2.04 5.69 -0.54
C LEU A 107 -1.96 7.06 -1.24
N THR A 108 -0.76 7.48 -1.65
CA THR A 108 -0.58 8.75 -2.37
C THR A 108 -1.41 8.79 -3.66
N LYS A 109 -1.49 7.67 -4.38
CA LYS A 109 -2.33 7.55 -5.56
C LYS A 109 -3.82 7.68 -5.20
N ALA A 110 -4.30 6.99 -4.17
CA ALA A 110 -5.69 7.08 -3.73
C ALA A 110 -6.07 8.54 -3.34
N CYS A 111 -5.18 9.24 -2.63
CA CYS A 111 -5.37 10.66 -2.32
C CYS A 111 -5.55 11.51 -3.59
N ARG A 112 -4.68 11.34 -4.59
CA ARG A 112 -4.77 12.09 -5.86
C ARG A 112 -6.01 11.73 -6.66
N ASP A 113 -6.36 10.44 -6.71
CA ASP A 113 -7.55 9.96 -7.42
C ASP A 113 -8.84 10.50 -6.75
N ALA A 114 -8.81 10.80 -5.44
CA ALA A 114 -9.87 11.47 -4.69
C ALA A 114 -9.89 13.00 -4.85
N GLY A 115 -8.88 13.60 -5.48
CA GLY A 115 -8.79 15.05 -5.74
C GLY A 115 -7.87 15.84 -4.80
N TRP A 116 -7.06 15.17 -3.96
CA TRP A 116 -6.07 15.83 -3.11
C TRP A 116 -4.89 16.36 -3.95
N SER A 117 -4.50 17.61 -3.73
CA SER A 117 -3.46 18.33 -4.49
C SER A 117 -2.52 19.14 -3.61
#